data_AF-A0A2E2W010-F1
#
_entry.id   AF-A0A2E2W010-F1
#
_cell.length_a   1.000
_cell.length_b   1.000
_cell.length_c   1.000
_cell.angle_alpha   90.00
_cell.angle_beta   90.00
_cell.angle_gamma   90.00
#
_symmetry.space_group_name_H-M   'P 1'
#
loop_
_entity.id
_entity.type
_entity.pdbx_description
1 polymer ?
#
loop_
_entity_poly.entity_id
_entity_poly.type
_entity_poly.pdbx_seq_one_letter_code
_entity_poly.pdbx_strand_id
1 'polypeptide(L)'
;ETIFENRLVQTHELNRMGAKITLEGNTAIVTGVERLKAAPVMASDLRASASLVIAGLVADGETIVDRIYHIDRGYECIEEKLQQLGANIRRIPGR
;
A
#
# COMPACT_ATOMS: atom_id res chain seq x y z
N GLU A 1 -14.98 3.12 -10.12
CA GLU A 1 -14.13 4.31 -10.31
C GLU A 1 -14.56 5.04 -11.58
N THR A 2 -15.22 6.19 -11.44
CA THR A 2 -15.86 6.89 -12.57
C THR A 2 -15.08 8.09 -13.07
N ILE A 3 -13.97 8.44 -12.41
CA ILE A 3 -13.15 9.62 -12.75
C ILE A 3 -11.83 9.18 -13.39
N PHE A 4 -11.22 8.10 -12.89
CA PHE A 4 -9.91 7.62 -13.36
C PHE A 4 -9.91 6.12 -13.62
N GLU A 5 -10.21 5.71 -14.84
CA GLU A 5 -10.37 4.29 -15.20
C GLU A 5 -9.16 3.40 -14.84
N ASN A 6 -7.95 3.97 -14.78
CA ASN A 6 -6.71 3.25 -14.47
C ASN A 6 -6.23 3.40 -13.01
N ARG A 7 -7.10 3.78 -12.05
CA ARG A 7 -6.70 4.08 -10.66
C ARG A 7 -6.78 2.90 -9.68
N LEU A 8 -6.79 1.67 -10.19
CA LEU A 8 -6.91 0.46 -9.38
C LEU A 8 -5.63 -0.40 -9.39
N VAL A 9 -4.52 0.12 -9.93
CA VAL A 9 -3.26 -0.62 -10.08
C VAL A 9 -2.71 -1.16 -8.75
N GLN A 10 -2.87 -0.42 -7.65
CA GLN A 10 -2.47 -0.81 -6.30
C GLN A 10 -3.11 -2.12 -5.82
N THR A 11 -4.25 -2.52 -6.40
CA THR A 11 -4.92 -3.78 -6.04
C THR A 11 -4.08 -5.00 -6.37
N HIS A 12 -3.24 -4.94 -7.42
CA HIS A 12 -2.30 -6.02 -7.74
C HIS A 12 -1.24 -6.20 -6.65
N GLU A 13 -0.71 -5.11 -6.12
CA GLU A 13 0.25 -5.13 -5.02
C GLU A 13 -0.40 -5.62 -3.71
N LEU A 14 -1.64 -5.21 -3.43
CA LEU A 14 -2.41 -5.74 -2.30
C LEU A 14 -2.68 -7.24 -2.43
N ASN A 15 -2.97 -7.73 -3.64
CA ASN A 15 -3.13 -9.17 -3.88
C ASN A 15 -1.82 -9.95 -3.68
N ARG A 16 -0.64 -9.35 -3.93
CA ARG A 16 0.66 -9.96 -3.55
C ARG A 16 0.79 -10.14 -2.05
N MET A 17 0.18 -9.25 -1.26
CA MET A 17 0.09 -9.35 0.19
C MET A 17 -1.02 -10.30 0.67
N GLY A 18 -1.62 -11.08 -0.23
CA GLY A 18 -2.68 -12.04 0.09
C GLY A 18 -4.07 -11.43 0.25
N ALA A 19 -4.28 -10.19 -0.18
CA ALA A 19 -5.64 -9.66 -0.31
C ALA A 19 -6.44 -10.45 -1.36
N LYS A 20 -7.76 -10.47 -1.21
CA LYS A 20 -8.68 -11.08 -2.18
C LYS A 20 -9.47 -9.97 -2.88
N ILE A 21 -8.85 -9.39 -3.90
CA ILE A 21 -9.44 -8.31 -4.71
C ILE A 21 -9.56 -8.76 -6.16
N THR A 22 -10.76 -8.69 -6.71
CA THR A 22 -11.03 -8.94 -8.13
C THR A 22 -11.41 -7.63 -8.82
N LEU A 23 -10.88 -7.40 -10.02
CA LEU A 23 -11.21 -6.24 -10.82
C LEU A 23 -12.22 -6.61 -11.90
N GLU A 24 -13.32 -5.87 -11.98
CA GLU A 24 -14.32 -5.93 -13.04
C GLU A 24 -14.44 -4.55 -13.67
N GLY A 25 -13.73 -4.34 -14.78
CA GLY A 25 -13.60 -3.03 -15.42
C GLY A 25 -13.00 -2.01 -14.46
N ASN A 26 -13.78 -0.98 -14.14
CA ASN A 26 -13.42 0.09 -13.20
C ASN A 26 -13.90 -0.17 -11.76
N THR A 27 -14.30 -1.40 -11.43
CA THR A 27 -14.81 -1.78 -10.11
C THR A 27 -13.85 -2.77 -9.44
N ALA A 28 -13.52 -2.53 -8.18
CA ALA A 28 -12.76 -3.47 -7.35
C ALA A 28 -13.69 -4.15 -6.35
N ILE A 29 -13.83 -5.46 -6.46
CA ILE A 29 -14.61 -6.30 -5.55
C ILE A 29 -13.66 -6.87 -4.51
N VAL A 30 -13.82 -6.45 -3.26
CA VAL A 30 -12.95 -6.82 -2.13
C VAL A 30 -13.66 -7.83 -1.24
N THR A 31 -13.08 -9.01 -1.08
CA THR A 31 -13.51 -9.97 -0.05
C THR A 31 -12.55 -9.87 1.14
N GLY A 32 -13.09 -9.63 2.32
CA GLY A 32 -12.29 -9.58 3.56
C GLY A 32 -11.55 -10.90 3.79
N VAL A 33 -10.30 -10.79 4.26
CA VAL A 33 -9.47 -11.90 4.71
C VAL A 33 -9.09 -11.66 6.17
N GLU A 34 -8.77 -12.74 6.90
CA GLU A 34 -8.43 -12.63 8.31
C GLU A 34 -7.18 -11.78 8.54
N ARG A 35 -6.13 -12.01 7.74
CA ARG A 35 -4.87 -11.26 7.76
C ARG A 35 -4.23 -11.17 6.38
N LEU A 36 -3.48 -10.09 6.18
CA LEU A 36 -2.56 -9.98 5.05
C LEU A 36 -1.21 -10.63 5.40
N LYS A 37 -0.44 -10.96 4.39
CA LYS A 37 0.94 -11.47 4.51
C LYS A 37 1.91 -10.40 4.04
N ALA A 38 3.02 -10.30 4.74
CA ALA A 38 4.09 -9.40 4.33
C ALA A 38 4.66 -9.80 2.97
N ALA A 39 4.96 -8.80 2.15
CA ALA A 39 5.58 -8.97 0.84
C ALA A 39 6.37 -7.72 0.44
N PRO A 40 7.37 -7.85 -0.44
CA PRO A 40 7.91 -6.69 -1.15
C PRO A 40 6.87 -6.19 -2.17
N VAL A 41 6.53 -4.92 -2.05
CA VAL A 41 5.54 -4.22 -2.89
C VAL A 41 6.09 -2.91 -3.45
N MET A 42 5.55 -2.47 -4.59
CA MET A 42 6.02 -1.28 -5.29
C MET A 42 4.97 -0.17 -5.31
N ALA A 43 5.33 1.01 -4.78
CA ALA A 43 4.53 2.21 -4.97
C ALA A 43 4.56 2.65 -6.45
N SER A 44 3.40 3.02 -6.99
CA SER A 44 3.23 3.46 -8.39
C SER A 44 2.48 4.78 -8.55
N ASP A 45 1.77 5.20 -7.50
CA ASP A 45 1.00 6.46 -7.45
C ASP A 45 1.18 7.18 -6.11
N LEU A 46 0.93 8.49 -6.09
CA LEU A 46 1.11 9.30 -4.87
C LEU A 46 0.05 9.06 -3.79
N ARG A 47 -1.20 8.75 -4.15
CA ARG A 47 -2.32 8.60 -3.19
C ARG A 47 -2.66 7.13 -3.00
N ALA A 48 -2.77 6.38 -4.09
CA ALA A 48 -3.14 4.98 -4.02
C ALA A 48 -2.07 4.16 -3.27
N SER A 49 -0.77 4.45 -3.44
CA SER A 49 0.28 3.69 -2.76
C SER A 49 0.29 3.87 -1.23
N ALA A 50 -0.36 4.90 -0.67
CA ALA A 50 -0.55 5.00 0.77
C ALA A 50 -1.36 3.81 1.33
N SER A 51 -2.22 3.17 0.52
CA SER A 51 -2.90 1.94 0.93
C SER A 51 -1.93 0.79 1.18
N LEU A 52 -0.78 0.75 0.50
CA LEU A 52 0.25 -0.27 0.71
C LEU A 52 0.94 -0.12 2.06
N VAL A 53 1.15 1.13 2.50
CA VAL A 53 1.67 1.41 3.85
C VAL A 53 0.68 0.90 4.89
N ILE A 54 -0.60 1.23 4.77
CA ILE A 54 -1.65 0.75 5.68
C ILE A 54 -1.75 -0.77 5.66
N ALA A 55 -1.69 -1.39 4.47
CA ALA A 55 -1.69 -2.84 4.34
C ALA A 55 -0.49 -3.48 5.05
N GLY A 56 0.69 -2.85 4.99
CA GLY A 56 1.89 -3.29 5.69
C GLY A 56 1.73 -3.26 7.22
N LEU A 57 0.99 -2.29 7.76
CA LEU A 57 0.74 -2.18 9.20
C LEU A 57 -0.14 -3.31 9.76
N VAL A 58 -0.95 -3.96 8.92
CA VAL A 58 -1.86 -5.05 9.33
C VAL A 58 -1.42 -6.43 8.82
N ALA A 59 -0.30 -6.50 8.10
CA ALA A 59 0.22 -7.73 7.53
C ALA A 59 1.08 -8.50 8.54
N ASP A 60 1.04 -9.82 8.48
CA ASP A 60 1.94 -10.68 9.24
C ASP A 60 3.34 -10.68 8.60
N GLY A 61 4.31 -10.10 9.30
CA GLY A 61 5.73 -10.05 8.90
C GLY A 61 6.23 -8.64 8.56
N GLU A 62 7.38 -8.55 7.89
CA GLU A 62 7.97 -7.27 7.45
C GLU A 62 7.63 -6.98 5.98
N THR A 63 6.84 -5.93 5.74
CA THR A 63 6.50 -5.47 4.38
C THR A 63 7.50 -4.41 3.94
N ILE A 64 8.10 -4.60 2.75
CA ILE A 64 9.03 -3.63 2.16
C ILE A 64 8.29 -2.88 1.05
N VAL A 65 8.19 -1.55 1.18
CA VAL A 65 7.55 -0.69 0.17
C VAL A 65 8.63 0.06 -0.61
N ASP A 66 8.84 -0.33 -1.86
CA ASP A 66 9.79 0.31 -2.77
C ASP A 66 9.18 1.50 -3.52
N ARG A 67 10.05 2.32 -4.11
CA ARG A 67 9.70 3.54 -4.89
C ARG A 67 8.91 4.56 -4.07
N ILE A 68 9.31 4.72 -2.81
CA ILE A 68 8.62 5.56 -1.83
C ILE A 68 8.51 7.05 -2.24
N TYR A 69 9.36 7.51 -3.17
CA TYR A 69 9.29 8.85 -3.75
C TYR A 69 7.93 9.18 -4.39
N HIS A 70 7.12 8.18 -4.77
CA HIS A 70 5.73 8.41 -5.17
C HIS A 70 4.90 8.93 -4.01
N ILE A 71 5.00 8.30 -2.83
CA ILE A 71 4.24 8.67 -1.62
C ILE A 71 4.70 10.03 -1.09
N ASP A 72 6.00 10.32 -1.13
CA ASP A 72 6.58 11.59 -0.64
C ASP A 72 5.99 12.83 -1.33
N ARG A 73 5.56 12.69 -2.59
CA ARG A 73 4.91 13.77 -3.34
C ARG A 73 3.53 14.14 -2.79
N GLY A 74 2.90 13.24 -2.02
CA GLY A 74 1.54 13.41 -1.51
C GLY A 74 1.44 13.46 0.02
N TYR A 75 2.44 12.93 0.73
CA TYR A 75 2.43 12.79 2.18
C TYR A 75 3.76 13.25 2.75
N GLU A 76 3.70 14.27 3.59
CA GLU A 76 4.86 14.79 4.31
C GLU A 76 5.22 13.84 5.47
N CYS A 77 6.43 13.27 5.41
CA CYS A 77 7.03 12.40 6.43
C CYS A 77 6.03 11.38 7.01
N ILE A 78 5.39 10.59 6.13
CA ILE A 78 4.32 9.67 6.52
C ILE A 78 4.76 8.67 7.60
N GLU A 79 6.00 8.18 7.52
CA GLU A 79 6.58 7.26 8.49
C GLU A 79 6.74 7.91 9.86
N GLU A 80 7.16 9.17 9.95
CA GLU A 80 7.34 9.87 11.22
C GLU A 80 6.00 10.08 11.92
N LYS A 81 4.97 10.47 11.14
CA LYS A 81 3.62 10.65 11.66
C LYS A 81 3.02 9.33 12.13
N LEU A 82 3.23 8.24 11.40
CA LEU A 82 2.76 6.92 11.82
C LEU A 82 3.52 6.39 13.04
N GLN A 83 4.83 6.64 13.15
CA GLN A 83 5.62 6.31 14.34
C GLN A 83 5.09 7.02 15.59
N GLN A 84 4.68 8.29 15.47
CA GLN A 84 4.05 9.03 16.58
C GLN A 84 2.73 8.39 17.07
N LEU A 85 2.07 7.60 16.20
CA LEU A 85 0.89 6.81 16.54
C LEU A 85 1.23 5.39 17.04
N GLY A 86 2.52 5.06 17.17
CA GLY A 86 2.99 3.75 17.63
C GLY A 86 3.21 2.71 16.53
N ALA A 87 3.17 3.10 15.25
CA ALA A 87 3.45 2.17 14.16
C ALA A 87 4.92 1.72 14.15
N ASN A 88 5.16 0.42 14.00
CA ASN A 88 6.49 -0.13 13.73
C ASN A 88 6.82 0.01 12.24
N ILE A 89 7.27 1.19 11.84
CA ILE A 89 7.65 1.55 10.47
C ILE A 89 8.96 2.32 10.50
N ARG A 90 9.79 2.16 9.46
CA ARG A 90 11.03 2.92 9.30
C ARG A 90 11.31 3.20 7.84
N ARG A 91 11.84 4.39 7.54
CA ARG A 91 12.41 4.68 6.22
C ARG A 91 13.83 4.13 6.16
N ILE A 92 14.13 3.42 5.07
CA ILE A 92 15.48 2.96 4.77
C ILE A 92 16.09 3.96 3.78
N PRO A 93 17.20 4.64 4.12
CA PRO A 93 17.90 5.48 3.17
C PRO A 93 18.28 4.67 1.92
N GLY A 94 18.04 5.22 0.74
CA GLY A 94 18.54 4.64 -0.50
C GLY A 94 20.07 4.59 -0.49
N ARG A 95 20.64 3.62 -1.21
CA ARG A 95 22.06 3.65 -1.55
C ARG A 95 22.35 4.68 -2.62
#